data_AF-A0AAW9EBH7-F1
#
_entry.id   AF-A0AAW9EBH7-F1
#
_cell.length_a   1.000
_cell.length_b   1.000
_cell.length_c   1.000
_cell.angle_alpha   90.00
_cell.angle_beta   90.00
_cell.angle_gamma   90.00
#
_symmetry.space_group_name_H-M   'P 1'
#
loop_
_entity.id
_entity.type
_entity.pdbx_description
1 polymer ?
#
loop_
_entity_poly.entity_id
_entity_poly.type
_entity_poly.pdbx_seq_one_letter_code
_entity_poly.pdbx_strand_id
1 'polypeptide(L)'
;WIDVLDALKADPRKTSELAQSLSSWPKSSPGYFFDVQNRLRKFVEGGQLGIFRNGYWGHPQYKLPPEANLMGFAHYLEALDFQREIVKIHAVFG
;
A
#
# COMPACT_ATOMS: atom_id res chain seq x y z
N TRP A 1 8.32 8.52 -3.46
CA TRP A 1 8.68 7.22 -4.04
C TRP A 1 7.47 6.47 -4.57
N ILE A 2 6.51 6.11 -3.71
CA ILE A 2 5.26 5.44 -4.11
C ILE A 2 4.23 6.47 -4.57
N ASP A 3 3.67 6.28 -5.76
CA ASP A 3 2.51 7.04 -6.24
C ASP A 3 1.23 6.30 -5.82
N VAL A 4 0.52 6.85 -4.83
CA VAL A 4 -0.65 6.18 -4.25
C VAL A 4 -1.81 6.13 -5.24
N LEU A 5 -2.02 7.16 -6.06
CA LEU A 5 -3.13 7.15 -7.02
C LEU A 5 -2.86 6.23 -8.20
N ASP A 6 -1.59 6.04 -8.56
CA ASP A 6 -1.21 5.10 -9.61
C ASP A 6 -1.43 3.63 -9.22
N ALA A 7 -1.44 3.29 -7.93
CA ALA A 7 -1.80 1.96 -7.43
C ALA A 7 -3.20 1.48 -7.85
N LEU A 8 -4.12 2.42 -8.17
CA LEU A 8 -5.47 2.10 -8.69
C LEU A 8 -5.45 1.49 -10.10
N LYS A 9 -4.31 1.59 -10.81
CA LYS A 9 -4.12 1.06 -12.16
C LYS A 9 -3.44 -0.31 -12.20
N ALA A 10 -2.99 -0.83 -11.04
CA ALA A 10 -2.28 -2.10 -10.95
C ALA A 10 -3.16 -3.31 -11.26
N ASP A 11 -2.58 -4.37 -11.86
CA ASP A 11 -3.18 -5.72 -11.85
C ASP A 11 -2.84 -6.42 -10.51
N PRO A 12 -3.84 -6.79 -9.69
CA PRO A 12 -3.59 -7.46 -8.41
C PRO A 12 -2.84 -8.80 -8.53
N ARG A 13 -2.99 -9.53 -9.65
CA ARG A 13 -2.25 -10.79 -9.88
C ARG A 13 -0.77 -10.51 -10.12
N LYS A 14 -0.45 -9.53 -10.96
CA LYS A 14 0.95 -9.11 -11.18
C LYS A 14 1.57 -8.50 -9.92
N THR A 15 0.77 -7.81 -9.12
CA THR A 15 1.19 -7.31 -7.80
C THR A 15 1.54 -8.46 -6.86
N SER A 16 0.72 -9.52 -6.85
CA SER A 16 0.96 -10.74 -6.09
C SER A 16 2.23 -11.48 -6.55
N GLU A 17 2.41 -11.66 -7.86
CA GLU A 17 3.62 -12.24 -8.45
C GLU A 17 4.87 -11.44 -8.07
N LEU A 18 4.82 -10.11 -8.17
CA LEU A 18 5.91 -9.22 -7.76
C LEU A 18 6.25 -9.39 -6.27
N ALA A 19 5.24 -9.35 -5.40
CA ALA A 19 5.45 -9.51 -3.95
C ALA A 19 6.09 -10.86 -3.61
N GLN A 20 5.61 -11.95 -4.21
CA GLN A 20 6.13 -13.31 -4.02
C GLN A 20 7.55 -13.49 -4.59
N SER A 21 7.90 -12.76 -5.66
CA SER A 21 9.26 -12.79 -6.21
C SER A 21 10.30 -12.13 -5.31
N LEU A 22 9.86 -11.22 -4.42
CA LEU A 22 10.74 -10.40 -3.58
C LEU A 22 10.84 -10.92 -2.15
N SER A 23 9.83 -11.64 -1.65
CA SER A 23 9.74 -11.97 -0.24
C SER A 23 8.89 -13.21 0.02
N SER A 24 9.21 -13.92 1.10
CA SER A 24 8.39 -14.98 1.68
C SER A 24 7.25 -14.44 2.57
N TRP A 25 7.00 -13.13 2.59
CA TRP A 25 5.93 -12.53 3.40
C TRP A 25 4.56 -13.11 2.99
N PRO A 26 3.75 -13.60 3.95
CA PRO A 26 2.59 -14.44 3.66
C PRO A 26 1.40 -13.67 3.05
N LYS A 27 1.26 -12.37 3.31
CA LYS A 27 0.15 -11.56 2.78
C LYS A 27 0.47 -11.05 1.38
N SER A 28 0.48 -11.98 0.44
CA SER A 28 0.89 -11.71 -0.94
C SER A 28 -0.05 -12.31 -1.97
N SER A 29 -1.31 -12.60 -1.60
CA SER A 29 -2.30 -13.19 -2.52
C SER A 29 -2.90 -12.14 -3.47
N PRO A 30 -3.36 -12.53 -4.67
CA PRO A 30 -4.02 -11.59 -5.59
C PRO A 30 -5.27 -10.95 -4.99
N GLY A 31 -6.06 -11.74 -4.25
CA GLY A 31 -7.27 -11.26 -3.56
C GLY A 31 -6.97 -10.20 -2.51
N TYR A 32 -5.90 -10.38 -1.73
CA TYR A 32 -5.48 -9.39 -0.75
C TYR A 32 -5.15 -8.03 -1.40
N PHE A 33 -4.37 -8.03 -2.48
CA PHE A 33 -4.05 -6.79 -3.20
C PHE A 33 -5.27 -6.17 -3.89
N PHE A 34 -6.21 -6.99 -4.38
CA PHE A 34 -7.49 -6.49 -4.92
C PHE A 34 -8.33 -5.80 -3.84
N ASP A 35 -8.42 -6.38 -2.65
CA ASP A 35 -9.17 -5.79 -1.53
C ASP A 35 -8.55 -4.47 -1.07
N VAL A 36 -7.22 -4.41 -0.98
CA VAL A 36 -6.48 -3.16 -0.68
C VAL A 36 -6.75 -2.10 -1.75
N GLN A 37 -6.65 -2.46 -3.03
CA GLN A 37 -6.92 -1.55 -4.14
C GLN A 37 -8.37 -1.05 -4.10
N ASN A 38 -9.34 -1.92 -3.82
CA ASN A 38 -10.75 -1.54 -3.70
C ASN A 38 -11.02 -0.63 -2.51
N ARG A 39 -10.35 -0.85 -1.38
CA ARG A 39 -10.44 0.04 -0.22
C ARG A 39 -9.94 1.44 -0.59
N LEU A 40 -8.80 1.53 -1.29
CA LEU A 40 -8.29 2.80 -1.80
C LEU A 40 -9.24 3.43 -2.82
N ARG A 41 -9.80 2.65 -3.75
CA ARG A 41 -10.77 3.11 -4.75
C ARG A 41 -11.98 3.77 -4.11
N LYS A 42 -12.62 3.08 -3.17
CA LYS A 42 -13.76 3.62 -2.41
C LYS A 42 -13.40 4.90 -1.65
N PHE A 43 -12.20 4.96 -1.08
CA PHE A 43 -11.71 6.13 -0.36
C PHE A 43 -11.56 7.36 -1.28
N VAL A 44 -10.99 7.18 -2.48
CA VAL A 44 -10.82 8.29 -3.43
C VAL A 44 -12.13 8.69 -4.12
N GLU A 45 -13.03 7.75 -4.42
CA GLU A 45 -14.33 8.00 -5.04
C GLU A 45 -15.26 8.84 -4.14
N GLY A 46 -15.08 8.77 -2.82
CA GLY A 46 -15.78 9.64 -1.87
C GLY A 46 -15.35 11.11 -1.92
N GLY A 47 -14.35 11.49 -2.72
CA GLY A 47 -13.85 12.87 -2.87
C GLY A 47 -13.13 13.44 -1.64
N GLN A 48 -13.09 12.70 -0.54
CA GLN A 48 -12.44 13.06 0.72
C GLN A 48 -11.08 12.37 0.85
N LEU A 49 -10.12 12.79 0.03
CA LEU A 49 -8.80 12.16 -0.07
C LEU A 49 -7.91 12.29 1.19
N GLY A 50 -8.32 13.03 2.22
CA GLY A 50 -7.59 13.16 3.48
C GLY A 50 -6.10 13.49 3.27
N ILE A 51 -5.22 12.66 3.83
CA ILE A 51 -3.76 12.78 3.70
C ILE A 51 -3.23 12.64 2.26
N PHE A 52 -4.05 12.15 1.32
CA PHE A 52 -3.68 12.03 -0.10
C PHE A 52 -4.16 13.23 -0.94
N ARG A 53 -4.88 14.20 -0.35
CA ARG A 53 -5.35 15.39 -1.07
C ARG A 53 -4.16 16.31 -1.42
N ASN A 54 -4.15 16.83 -2.64
CA ASN A 54 -3.15 17.77 -3.14
C ASN A 54 -1.69 17.26 -3.05
N GLY A 55 -1.51 15.93 -3.18
CA GLY A 55 -0.18 15.32 -3.30
C GLY A 55 0.40 15.47 -4.70
N TYR A 56 1.68 15.09 -4.86
CA TYR A 56 2.42 15.21 -6.12
C TYR A 56 2.18 14.07 -7.12
N TRP A 57 1.03 13.40 -7.03
CA TRP A 57 0.70 12.22 -7.84
C TRP A 57 0.82 12.50 -9.34
N GLY A 58 1.45 11.59 -10.08
CA GLY A 58 1.76 11.74 -11.51
C GLY A 58 3.02 12.57 -11.82
N HIS A 59 3.73 13.09 -10.82
CA HIS A 59 5.00 13.81 -11.04
C HIS A 59 6.00 12.91 -11.81
N PRO A 60 6.75 13.43 -12.80
CA PRO A 60 7.58 12.63 -13.70
C PRO A 60 8.71 11.83 -13.03
N GLN A 61 9.02 12.13 -11.76
CA GLN A 61 9.99 11.38 -10.96
C GLN A 61 9.39 10.20 -10.17
N TYR A 62 8.06 9.99 -10.21
CA TYR A 62 7.49 8.71 -9.82
C TYR A 62 7.81 7.68 -10.91
N LYS A 63 8.69 6.73 -10.57
CA LYS A 63 9.24 5.74 -11.52
C LYS A 63 8.78 4.30 -11.25
N LEU A 64 8.10 4.06 -10.13
CA LEU A 64 7.59 2.74 -9.81
C LEU A 64 6.41 2.39 -10.73
N PRO A 65 6.33 1.14 -11.23
CA PRO A 65 5.14 0.69 -11.94
C PRO A 65 3.94 0.58 -10.99
N PRO A 66 2.70 0.59 -11.51
CA PRO A 66 1.47 0.48 -10.71
C PRO A 66 1.50 -0.68 -9.71
N GLU A 67 2.00 -1.85 -10.11
CA GLU A 67 2.09 -3.04 -9.25
C GLU A 67 2.98 -2.80 -8.02
N ALA A 68 4.12 -2.14 -8.21
CA ALA A 68 5.01 -1.80 -7.10
C ALA A 68 4.40 -0.71 -6.20
N ASN A 69 3.63 0.21 -6.78
CA ASN A 69 2.87 1.21 -6.02
C ASN A 69 1.80 0.55 -5.14
N LEU A 70 1.03 -0.42 -5.67
CA LEU A 70 0.01 -1.14 -4.90
C LEU A 70 0.64 -2.01 -3.80
N MET A 71 1.72 -2.72 -4.10
CA MET A 71 2.48 -3.47 -3.09
C MET A 71 2.99 -2.56 -1.96
N GLY A 72 3.62 -1.44 -2.32
CA GLY A 72 4.13 -0.47 -1.35
C GLY A 72 3.01 0.16 -0.51
N PHE A 73 1.86 0.45 -1.12
CA PHE A 73 0.70 0.98 -0.41
C PHE A 73 0.08 -0.05 0.55
N ALA A 74 0.02 -1.32 0.17
CA ALA A 74 -0.41 -2.38 1.09
C ALA A 74 0.51 -2.46 2.32
N HIS A 75 1.83 -2.49 2.11
CA HIS A 75 2.80 -2.50 3.19
C HIS A 75 2.76 -1.25 4.06
N TYR A 76 2.45 -0.07 3.49
CA TYR A 76 2.23 1.15 4.27
C TYR A 76 1.12 0.96 5.31
N LEU A 77 0.00 0.35 4.92
CA LEU A 77 -1.11 0.06 5.84
C LEU A 77 -0.73 -1.01 6.87
N GLU A 78 -0.05 -2.08 6.44
CA GLU A 78 0.42 -3.12 7.36
C GLU A 78 1.41 -2.58 8.42
N ALA A 79 2.34 -1.72 8.01
CA ALA A 79 3.32 -1.12 8.90
C ALA A 79 2.65 -0.16 9.89
N LEU A 80 1.66 0.60 9.45
CA LEU A 80 0.86 1.47 10.32
C LEU A 80 0.14 0.69 11.42
N ASP A 81 -0.35 -0.52 11.10
CA ASP A 81 -0.95 -1.41 12.07
C ASP A 81 0.12 -2.03 13.00
N PHE A 82 1.17 -2.60 12.43
CA PHE A 82 2.15 -3.40 13.17
C PHE A 82 3.01 -2.58 14.15
N GLN A 83 3.32 -1.31 13.82
CA GLN A 83 4.20 -0.48 14.64
C GLN A 83 3.75 -0.36 16.11
N ARG A 84 2.43 -0.47 16.39
CA ARG A 84 1.88 -0.43 17.76
C ARG A 84 2.33 -1.60 18.62
N GLU A 85 2.66 -2.75 18.01
CA GLU A 85 3.06 -3.96 18.73
C GLU A 85 4.48 -3.79 19.28
N ILE A 86 5.34 -3.07 18.55
CA ILE A 86 6.74 -2.82 18.92
C ILE A 86 6.82 -2.02 20.23
N VAL A 87 5.98 -1.01 20.37
CA VAL A 87 6.00 -0.13 21.56
C VAL A 87 5.46 -0.79 22.82
N LYS A 88 4.91 -2.01 22.75
CA LYS A 88 4.55 -2.79 23.94
C LYS A 88 5.76 -3.10 24.83
N ILE A 89 6.97 -3.19 24.25
CA ILE A 89 8.21 -3.35 25.02
C ILE A 89 8.41 -2.15 25.95
N HIS A 90 8.17 -0.93 25.47
CA HIS A 90 8.23 0.26 26.32
C HIS A 90 7.19 0.21 27.44
N ALA A 91 6.00 -0.35 27.18
CA ALA A 91 4.97 -0.48 28.22
C ALA A 91 5.34 -1.51 29.32
N VAL A 92 6.20 -2.49 29.02
CA VAL A 92 6.68 -3.47 30.00
C VAL A 92 7.78 -2.90 30.90
N PHE A 93 8.67 -2.06 30.33
CA PHE A 93 9.87 -1.57 31.02
C PHE A 93 9.86 -0.06 31.35
N GLY A 94 8.75 0.62 31.05
CA GLY A 94 8.57 2.07 31.20
C GLY A 94 7.97 2.46 32.54
#